data_AF-A0A4R8DIN0-F1
#
_entry.id   AF-A0A4R8DIN0-F1
#
_cell.length_a   1.000
_cell.length_b   1.000
_cell.length_c   1.000
_cell.angle_alpha   90.00
_cell.angle_beta   90.00
_cell.angle_gamma   90.00
#
_symmetry.space_group_name_H-M   'P 1'
#
loop_
_entity.id
_entity.type
_entity.pdbx_description
1 polymer ?
#
loop_
_entity_poly.entity_id
_entity_poly.type
_entity_poly.pdbx_seq_one_letter_code
_entity_poly.pdbx_strand_id
1 'polypeptide(L)'
;MIGRFSELIQNILRKPGLFMVSKVEDIQYIVFGYISAMQINMNDSELTDFMSGFREFVLLDLNCKEDFDWCRIIRFYSSGDKGSLDLFSKLFNQYLAFKKILV
;
A
#
# COMPACT_ATOMS: atom_id res chain seq x y z
N MET A 1 -8.43 -7.64 -10.84
CA MET A 1 -7.22 -8.20 -10.17
C MET A 1 -7.03 -7.67 -8.75
N ILE A 2 -7.46 -6.43 -8.53
CA ILE A 2 -7.35 -5.70 -7.26
C ILE A 2 -7.83 -6.48 -6.04
N GLY A 3 -8.94 -7.23 -6.10
CA GLY A 3 -9.44 -8.00 -4.96
C GLY A 3 -8.42 -8.98 -4.35
N ARG A 4 -7.71 -9.76 -5.19
CA ARG A 4 -6.67 -10.69 -4.72
C ARG A 4 -5.45 -9.98 -4.16
N PHE A 5 -5.06 -8.87 -4.79
CA PHE A 5 -3.97 -8.02 -4.30
C PHE A 5 -4.32 -7.42 -2.93
N SER A 6 -5.52 -6.84 -2.80
CA SER A 6 -5.99 -6.28 -1.54
C SER A 6 -6.07 -7.36 -0.45
N GLU A 7 -6.56 -8.56 -0.77
CA GLU A 7 -6.59 -9.70 0.15
C GLU A 7 -5.19 -10.12 0.61
N LEU A 8 -4.22 -10.18 -0.31
CA LEU A 8 -2.82 -10.43 0.04
C LEU A 8 -2.29 -9.39 1.03
N ILE A 9 -2.48 -8.11 0.73
CA ILE A 9 -2.05 -7.03 1.63
C ILE A 9 -2.75 -7.13 2.98
N GLN A 10 -4.06 -7.40 3.04
CA GLN A 10 -4.78 -7.60 4.30
C GLN A 10 -4.23 -8.78 5.11
N ASN A 11 -3.91 -9.90 4.46
CA ASN A 11 -3.33 -11.05 5.13
C ASN A 11 -1.93 -10.76 5.69
N ILE A 12 -1.13 -9.97 4.96
CA ILE A 12 0.17 -9.47 5.45
C ILE A 12 -0.04 -8.58 6.67
N LEU A 13 -0.95 -7.61 6.61
CA LEU A 13 -1.20 -6.67 7.72
C LEU A 13 -1.75 -7.36 8.98
N ARG A 14 -2.49 -8.46 8.83
CA ARG A 14 -2.98 -9.26 9.97
C ARG A 14 -1.85 -9.99 10.70
N LYS A 15 -0.81 -10.43 9.98
CA LYS A 15 0.31 -11.22 10.54
C LYS A 15 1.65 -10.83 9.89
N PRO A 16 2.14 -9.60 10.07
CA PRO A 16 3.26 -9.08 9.29
C PRO A 16 4.55 -9.89 9.51
N GLY A 17 4.78 -10.40 10.72
CA GLY A 17 5.93 -11.25 11.03
C GLY A 17 5.97 -12.58 10.25
N LEU A 18 4.82 -13.15 9.84
CA LEU A 18 4.78 -14.35 9.00
C LEU A 18 5.35 -14.09 7.60
N PHE A 19 5.26 -12.84 7.15
CA PHE A 19 5.72 -12.39 5.83
C PHE A 19 7.04 -11.62 5.91
N MET A 20 7.74 -11.66 7.05
CA MET A 20 8.96 -10.89 7.29
C MET A 20 8.79 -9.38 7.08
N VAL A 21 7.58 -8.87 7.33
CA VAL A 21 7.26 -7.44 7.25
C VAL A 21 7.38 -6.81 8.63
N SER A 22 8.14 -5.72 8.70
CA SER A 22 8.42 -4.97 9.94
C SER A 22 8.16 -3.48 9.80
N LYS A 23 8.18 -2.96 8.56
CA LYS A 23 8.02 -1.54 8.23
C LYS A 23 7.37 -1.33 6.86
N VAL A 24 6.94 -0.10 6.59
CA VAL A 24 6.23 0.26 5.35
C VAL A 24 7.05 -0.02 4.07
N GLU A 25 8.37 0.10 4.11
CA GLU A 25 9.24 -0.20 2.97
C GLU A 25 9.18 -1.68 2.58
N ASP A 26 8.99 -2.58 3.55
CA ASP A 26 8.85 -4.01 3.27
C ASP A 26 7.58 -4.26 2.45
N ILE A 27 6.49 -3.54 2.76
CA ILE A 27 5.26 -3.55 1.96
C ILE A 27 5.52 -2.99 0.56
N GLN A 28 6.27 -1.88 0.45
CA GLN A 28 6.59 -1.27 -0.85
C GLN A 28 7.31 -2.27 -1.77
N TYR A 29 8.26 -3.05 -1.24
CA TYR A 29 8.94 -4.09 -2.00
C TYR A 29 7.99 -5.21 -2.45
N ILE A 30 7.07 -5.64 -1.58
CA ILE A 30 6.06 -6.65 -1.95
C ILE A 30 5.15 -6.13 -3.07
N VAL A 31 4.66 -4.88 -2.94
CA VAL A 31 3.81 -4.25 -3.96
C VAL A 31 4.57 -4.13 -5.28
N PHE A 32 5.82 -3.68 -5.26
CA PHE A 32 6.65 -3.57 -6.45
C PHE A 32 6.87 -4.93 -7.13
N GLY A 33 7.17 -5.97 -6.35
CA GLY A 33 7.31 -7.33 -6.86
C GLY A 33 6.01 -7.85 -7.49
N TYR A 34 4.87 -7.58 -6.87
CA TYR A 34 3.57 -7.98 -7.40
C TYR A 34 3.25 -7.26 -8.71
N ILE A 35 3.43 -5.92 -8.77
CA ILE A 35 3.24 -5.14 -10.01
C ILE A 35 4.15 -5.66 -11.11
N SER A 36 5.44 -5.87 -10.81
CA SER A 36 6.42 -6.35 -11.79
C SER A 36 6.02 -7.71 -12.36
N ALA A 37 5.59 -8.65 -11.50
CA ALA A 37 5.12 -9.96 -11.94
C ALA A 37 3.86 -9.87 -12.80
N MET A 38 2.94 -8.96 -12.50
CA MET A 38 1.71 -8.79 -13.29
C MET A 38 1.99 -8.13 -14.64
N GLN A 39 2.84 -7.11 -14.70
CA GLN A 39 3.19 -6.44 -15.96
C GLN A 39 3.91 -7.38 -16.92
N ILE A 40 4.87 -8.18 -16.43
CA ILE A 40 5.60 -9.15 -17.26
C ILE A 40 4.69 -10.24 -17.82
N ASN A 41 3.76 -10.75 -17.02
CA ASN A 41 2.96 -11.91 -17.39
C ASN A 41 1.65 -11.56 -18.10
N MET A 42 1.08 -10.37 -17.85
CA MET A 42 -0.30 -10.05 -18.22
C MET A 42 -0.45 -8.69 -18.92
N ASN A 43 0.63 -7.88 -19.01
CA ASN A 43 0.60 -6.51 -19.54
C ASN A 43 -0.51 -5.64 -18.91
N ASP A 44 -0.78 -5.86 -17.62
CA ASP A 44 -1.88 -5.24 -16.89
C ASP A 44 -1.39 -4.00 -16.12
N SER A 45 -2.00 -2.85 -16.38
CA SER A 45 -1.74 -1.59 -15.68
C SER A 45 -2.70 -1.31 -14.53
N GLU A 46 -3.75 -2.13 -14.33
CA GLU A 46 -4.82 -1.91 -13.34
C GLU A 46 -4.23 -1.70 -11.94
N LEU A 47 -3.21 -2.47 -11.57
CA LEU A 47 -2.58 -2.37 -10.26
C LEU A 47 -1.68 -1.14 -10.12
N THR A 48 -0.99 -0.75 -11.19
CA THR A 48 -0.20 0.50 -11.21
C THR A 48 -1.11 1.71 -11.04
N ASP A 49 -2.25 1.73 -11.74
CA ASP A 49 -3.27 2.78 -11.62
C ASP A 49 -3.88 2.80 -10.22
N PHE A 50 -4.18 1.62 -9.66
CA PHE A 50 -4.68 1.48 -8.29
C PHE A 50 -3.71 2.05 -7.25
N MET A 51 -2.43 1.70 -7.33
CA MET A 51 -1.41 2.20 -6.40
C MET A 51 -1.11 3.69 -6.60
N SER A 52 -1.25 4.20 -7.83
CA SER A 52 -1.17 5.64 -8.10
C SER A 52 -2.33 6.38 -7.43
N GLY A 53 -3.54 5.86 -7.52
CA GLY A 53 -4.69 6.41 -6.80
C GLY A 53 -4.56 6.29 -5.27
N PHE A 54 -3.91 5.25 -4.75
CA PHE A 54 -3.60 5.16 -3.32
C PHE A 54 -2.63 6.26 -2.88
N ARG A 55 -1.60 6.53 -3.67
CA ARG A 55 -0.66 7.63 -3.42
C ARG A 55 -1.38 8.98 -3.36
N GLU A 56 -2.25 9.27 -4.32
CA GLU A 56 -3.06 10.50 -4.33
C GLU A 56 -3.94 10.59 -3.06
N PHE A 57 -4.56 9.48 -2.67
CA PHE A 57 -5.35 9.43 -1.44
C PHE A 57 -4.51 9.75 -0.19
N VAL A 58 -3.31 9.18 -0.07
CA VAL A 58 -2.40 9.43 1.06
C VAL A 58 -1.96 10.89 1.11
N LEU A 59 -1.63 11.49 -0.04
CA LEU A 59 -1.27 12.91 -0.13
C LEU A 59 -2.38 13.81 0.39
N LEU A 60 -3.63 13.53 0.00
CA LEU A 60 -4.80 14.28 0.42
C LEU A 60 -5.11 14.07 1.91
N ASP A 61 -5.12 12.84 2.40
CA ASP A 61 -5.46 12.52 3.80
C ASP A 61 -4.46 13.15 4.79
N LEU A 62 -3.18 13.15 4.45
CA LEU A 62 -2.11 13.71 5.30
C LEU A 62 -1.81 15.18 5.01
N ASN A 63 -2.55 15.80 4.08
CA ASN A 63 -2.34 17.19 3.63
C ASN A 63 -0.86 17.47 3.28
N CYS A 64 -0.21 16.51 2.62
CA CYS A 64 1.19 16.59 2.25
C CYS A 64 1.31 17.33 0.91
N LYS A 65 2.13 18.38 0.87
CA LYS A 65 2.34 19.23 -0.33
C LYS A 65 3.49 18.77 -1.21
N GLU A 66 4.28 17.81 -0.73
CA GLU A 66 5.45 17.29 -1.41
C GLU A 66 5.08 16.15 -2.35
N ASP A 67 5.68 16.12 -3.54
CA ASP A 67 5.42 15.10 -4.57
C ASP A 67 6.20 13.80 -4.30
N PHE A 68 6.06 13.23 -3.10
CA PHE A 68 6.72 11.98 -2.73
C PHE A 68 5.85 10.75 -2.99
N ASP A 69 6.47 9.57 -3.06
CA ASP A 69 5.73 8.31 -3.11
C ASP A 69 5.06 8.00 -1.76
N TRP A 70 3.97 7.23 -1.77
CA TRP A 70 3.16 6.92 -0.58
C TRP A 70 3.99 6.34 0.57
N CYS A 71 4.97 5.49 0.25
CA CYS A 71 5.84 4.87 1.25
C CYS A 71 6.68 5.91 2.00
N ARG A 72 7.25 6.87 1.27
CA ARG A 72 8.07 7.94 1.85
C ARG A 72 7.23 8.90 2.68
N ILE A 73 6.02 9.22 2.22
CA ILE A 73 5.07 10.05 2.97
C ILE A 73 4.71 9.34 4.28
N ILE A 74 4.26 8.09 4.21
CA ILE A 74 3.88 7.32 5.41
C ILE A 74 5.06 7.23 6.38
N ARG A 75 6.28 6.94 5.90
CA ARG A 75 7.47 6.93 6.74
C ARG A 75 7.69 8.27 7.45
N PHE A 76 7.56 9.39 6.73
CA PHE A 76 7.75 10.73 7.30
C PHE A 76 6.75 11.05 8.42
N TYR A 77 5.49 10.62 8.28
CA TYR A 77 4.42 10.86 9.25
C TYR A 77 4.33 9.79 10.35
N SER A 78 5.28 8.86 10.43
CA SER A 78 5.22 7.71 11.35
C SER A 78 6.28 7.76 12.45
N SER A 79 5.91 7.36 13.66
CA SER A 79 6.85 7.17 14.77
C SER A 79 7.44 5.76 14.75
N GLY A 80 8.45 5.55 13.90
CA GLY A 80 9.18 4.29 13.79
C GLY A 80 8.50 3.22 12.95
N ASP A 81 9.08 2.01 12.97
CA ASP A 81 8.72 0.91 12.05
C ASP A 81 7.29 0.40 12.26
N LYS A 82 6.93 0.08 13.50
CA LYS A 82 5.56 -0.32 13.85
C LYS A 82 4.55 0.78 13.48
N GLY A 83 4.87 2.03 13.81
CA GLY A 83 4.00 3.18 13.48
C GLY A 83 3.78 3.31 11.97
N SER A 84 4.79 3.00 11.15
CA SER A 84 4.68 3.03 9.70
C SER A 84 3.74 1.97 9.14
N LEU A 85 3.73 0.77 9.73
CA LEU A 85 2.77 -0.28 9.38
C LEU A 85 1.36 0.06 9.83
N ASP A 86 1.21 0.58 11.05
CA ASP A 86 -0.09 0.97 11.59
C ASP A 86 -0.72 2.10 10.75
N LEU A 87 0.09 3.10 10.34
CA LEU A 87 -0.37 4.19 9.48
C LEU A 87 -0.71 3.70 8.07
N PHE A 88 0.14 2.86 7.47
CA PHE A 88 -0.18 2.24 6.18
C PHE A 88 -1.48 1.45 6.24
N SER A 89 -1.66 0.60 7.27
CA SER A 89 -2.85 -0.22 7.46
C SER A 89 -4.12 0.64 7.53
N LYS A 90 -4.09 1.71 8.34
CA LYS A 90 -5.19 2.67 8.45
C LYS A 90 -5.53 3.28 7.09
N LEU A 91 -4.55 3.87 6.40
CA LEU A 91 -4.76 4.59 5.14
C LEU A 91 -5.22 3.65 4.03
N PHE A 92 -4.65 2.45 3.95
CA PHE A 92 -5.01 1.45 2.96
C PHE A 92 -6.45 0.97 3.17
N ASN A 93 -6.86 0.72 4.42
CA ASN A 93 -8.25 0.36 4.73
C ASN A 93 -9.24 1.47 4.39
N GLN A 94 -8.91 2.72 4.69
CA GLN A 94 -9.73 3.88 4.31
C GLN A 94 -9.83 4.01 2.79
N TYR A 95 -8.74 3.77 2.06
CA TYR A 95 -8.73 3.80 0.60
C TYR A 95 -9.59 2.68 -0.02
N LEU A 96 -9.50 1.46 0.51
CA LEU A 96 -10.36 0.35 0.08
C LEU A 96 -11.84 0.67 0.31
N ALA A 97 -12.19 1.23 1.47
CA ALA A 97 -13.54 1.67 1.76
C ALA A 97 -14.02 2.78 0.81
N PHE A 98 -13.16 3.76 0.51
CA PHE A 98 -13.43 4.82 -0.46
C PHE A 98 -13.69 4.27 -1.87
N LYS A 99 -12.93 3.26 -2.30
CA LYS A 99 -13.12 2.55 -3.57
C LYS A 99 -14.25 1.50 -3.53
N LYS A 100 -14.90 1.30 -2.38
CA LYS A 100 -15.93 0.27 -2.15
C LYS A 100 -15.45 -1.16 -2.44
N ILE A 101 -14.17 -1.43 -2.15
CA ILE A 101 -13.58 -2.76 -2.30
C ILE A 101 -13.76 -3.50 -0.98
N LEU A 102 -14.48 -4.61 -1.02
CA LEU A 102 -14.68 -5.50 0.11
C LEU A 102 -13.57 -6.55 0.12
N VAL A 103 -12.90 -6.70 1.27
CA VAL A 103 -11.75 -7.60 1.48
C VAL A 103 -11.89 -8.31 2.82
#